data_AF-A0A348XGP5-F1
#
_entry.id   AF-A0A348XGP5-F1
#
_cell.length_a   1.000
_cell.length_b   1.000
_cell.length_c   1.000
_cell.angle_alpha   90.00
_cell.angle_beta   90.00
_cell.angle_gamma   90.00
#
_symmetry.space_group_name_H-M   'P 1'
#
loop_
_entity.id
_entity.type
_entity.pdbx_description
1 polymer ?
#
loop_
_entity_poly.entity_id
_entity_poly.type
_entity_poly.pdbx_seq_one_letter_code
_entity_poly.pdbx_strand_id
1 'polypeptide(L)'
;MARAGSNPRVEYRPLIERFNPEAFDADLIIGRADAAGMEYVCLTAKPHDGFCLWDSDWTGYNVLKSPYGKDILKELADASHRRDFGLGLYSSVRSMSRSIRIRR
;
A
#
# COMPACT_ATOMS: atom_id res chain seq x y z
N MET A 1 -3.05 18.33 34.64
CA MET A 1 -1.96 18.13 33.67
C MET A 1 -2.46 17.23 32.54
N ALA A 2 -2.76 17.79 31.37
CA ALA A 2 -3.11 16.99 30.21
C ALA A 2 -1.84 16.26 29.73
N ARG A 3 -1.90 14.92 29.60
CA ARG A 3 -0.85 14.18 28.88
C ARG A 3 -0.82 14.75 27.45
N ALA A 4 0.33 15.25 27.02
CA ALA A 4 0.57 15.53 25.60
C ALA A 4 0.38 14.19 24.86
N GLY A 5 -0.80 13.99 24.27
CA GLY A 5 -1.06 12.82 23.44
C GLY A 5 -0.12 12.85 22.26
N SER A 6 0.61 11.77 22.02
CA SER A 6 1.50 11.62 20.88
C SER A 6 0.74 11.96 19.60
N ASN A 7 1.26 12.87 18.79
CA ASN A 7 0.68 13.15 17.48
C ASN A 7 1.10 12.02 16.53
N PRO A 8 0.19 11.10 16.14
CA PRO A 8 0.59 9.93 15.36
C PRO A 8 1.19 10.31 14.01
N ARG A 9 0.83 11.48 13.46
CA ARG A 9 1.43 11.95 12.20
C ARG A 9 2.92 12.21 12.31
N VAL A 10 3.39 12.69 13.47
CA VAL A 10 4.80 13.01 13.70
C VAL A 10 5.60 11.73 13.93
N GLU A 11 5.00 10.73 14.60
CA GLU A 11 5.67 9.47 14.91
C GLU A 11 5.71 8.50 13.73
N TYR A 12 4.65 8.44 12.91
CA TYR A 12 4.55 7.44 11.84
C TYR A 12 5.26 7.87 10.55
N ARG A 13 5.34 9.17 10.27
CA ARG A 13 5.88 9.65 8.99
C ARG A 13 7.34 9.23 8.74
N PRO A 14 8.26 9.22 9.73
CA PRO A 14 9.63 8.72 9.55
C PRO A 14 9.71 7.22 9.25
N LEU A 15 8.66 6.43 9.52
CA LEU A 15 8.68 4.99 9.24
C LEU A 15 8.81 4.67 7.75
N ILE A 16 8.46 5.62 6.88
CA ILE A 16 8.67 5.51 5.43
C ILE A 16 10.15 5.28 5.08
N GLU A 17 11.08 5.86 5.86
CA GLU A 17 12.53 5.73 5.65
C GLU A 17 13.03 4.32 5.96
N ARG A 18 12.22 3.50 6.64
CA ARG A 18 12.52 2.10 6.98
C ARG A 18 11.70 1.12 6.16
N PHE A 19 10.79 1.58 5.32
CA PHE A 19 9.92 0.70 4.56
C PHE A 19 10.70 0.13 3.36
N ASN A 20 11.21 -1.09 3.53
CA ASN A 20 11.90 -1.84 2.50
C ASN A 20 11.56 -3.34 2.57
N PRO A 21 10.44 -3.79 2.00
CA PRO A 21 10.10 -5.20 2.00
C PRO A 21 10.94 -5.97 0.97
N GLU A 22 12.16 -6.34 1.36
CA GLU A 22 13.14 -7.01 0.48
C GLU A 22 12.67 -8.38 -0.06
N ALA A 23 11.84 -9.07 0.71
CA ALA A 23 11.27 -10.37 0.35
C ALA A 23 9.87 -10.24 -0.30
N PHE A 24 9.45 -9.04 -0.68
CA PHE A 24 8.17 -8.86 -1.37
C PHE A 24 8.22 -9.47 -2.77
N ASP A 25 7.24 -10.31 -3.07
CA ASP A 25 7.05 -10.94 -4.37
C ASP A 25 5.55 -11.07 -4.65
N ALA A 26 5.08 -10.28 -5.61
CA ALA A 26 3.67 -10.27 -6.02
C ALA A 26 3.25 -11.59 -6.68
N ASP A 27 4.11 -12.23 -7.48
CA ASP A 27 3.81 -13.51 -8.11
C ASP A 27 3.68 -14.63 -7.08
N LEU A 28 4.52 -14.59 -6.04
CA LEU A 28 4.43 -15.54 -4.93
C LEU A 28 3.12 -15.39 -4.16
N ILE A 29 2.69 -14.15 -3.89
CA ILE A 29 1.44 -13.87 -3.18
C ILE A 29 0.24 -14.34 -3.98
N ILE A 30 0.11 -13.89 -5.24
CA ILE A 30 -1.02 -14.27 -6.11
C ILE A 30 -0.99 -15.77 -6.39
N GLY A 31 0.18 -16.34 -6.68
CA GLY A 31 0.32 -17.77 -6.94
C GLY A 31 -0.06 -18.65 -5.75
N ARG A 32 0.22 -18.21 -4.51
CA ARG A 32 -0.23 -18.91 -3.30
C ARG A 32 -1.72 -18.76 -3.07
N ALA A 33 -2.29 -17.58 -3.33
CA ALA A 33 -3.73 -17.36 -3.19
C ALA A 33 -4.53 -18.20 -4.17
N ASP A 34 -4.10 -18.24 -5.43
CA ASP A 34 -4.63 -19.09 -6.50
C ASP A 34 -4.52 -20.58 -6.14
N ALA A 35 -3.33 -21.04 -5.71
CA ALA A 35 -3.14 -22.42 -5.27
C ALA A 35 -3.98 -22.81 -4.04
N ALA A 36 -4.40 -21.83 -3.23
CA ALA A 36 -5.31 -22.02 -2.10
C ALA A 36 -6.80 -22.01 -2.49
N GLY A 37 -7.13 -21.82 -3.77
CA GLY A 37 -8.50 -21.76 -4.28
C GLY A 37 -9.20 -20.43 -4.03
N MET A 38 -8.45 -19.34 -3.78
CA MET A 38 -9.02 -18.00 -3.71
C MET A 38 -9.32 -17.48 -5.12
N GLU A 39 -10.32 -16.63 -5.27
CA GLU A 39 -10.66 -16.01 -6.57
C GLU A 39 -10.14 -14.57 -6.71
N TYR A 40 -9.86 -13.92 -5.58
CA TYR A 40 -9.34 -12.56 -5.54
C TYR A 40 -8.58 -12.26 -4.24
N VAL A 41 -7.76 -11.22 -4.27
CA VAL A 41 -7.11 -10.63 -3.09
C VAL A 41 -7.52 -9.18 -2.93
N CYS A 42 -7.56 -8.67 -1.70
CA CYS A 42 -7.84 -7.27 -1.43
C CYS A 42 -6.62 -6.57 -0.81
N LEU A 43 -6.01 -5.64 -1.55
CA LEU A 43 -4.86 -4.87 -1.08
C LEU A 43 -5.33 -3.65 -0.28
N THR A 44 -4.76 -3.47 0.91
CA THR A 44 -4.87 -2.19 1.65
C THR A 44 -4.00 -1.14 0.97
N ALA A 45 -4.50 -0.54 -0.10
CA ALA A 45 -3.77 0.44 -0.90
C ALA A 45 -3.42 1.70 -0.09
N LYS A 46 -4.37 2.18 0.74
CA LYS A 46 -4.16 3.33 1.65
C LYS A 46 -4.79 3.11 3.03
N PRO A 47 -3.99 2.99 4.09
CA PRO A 47 -4.49 2.95 5.46
C PRO A 47 -4.97 4.32 5.95
N HIS A 48 -5.42 4.37 7.21
CA HIS A 48 -5.83 5.61 7.89
C HIS A 48 -4.69 6.62 8.08
N ASP A 49 -3.45 6.14 8.18
CA ASP A 49 -2.23 6.96 8.24
C ASP A 49 -2.04 7.80 6.96
N GLY A 50 -2.57 7.31 5.84
CA GLY A 50 -2.52 7.94 4.54
C GLY A 50 -1.30 7.57 3.69
N PHE A 51 -0.56 6.51 4.04
CA PHE A 51 0.55 5.99 3.24
C PHE A 51 0.01 5.28 1.99
N CYS A 52 0.42 5.70 0.81
CA CYS A 52 -0.05 5.09 -0.44
C CYS A 52 0.92 4.02 -0.92
N LEU A 53 0.44 2.79 -1.14
CA LEU A 53 1.23 1.68 -1.72
C LEU A 53 1.34 1.73 -3.25
N TRP A 54 1.06 2.89 -3.85
CA TRP A 54 1.13 3.16 -5.28
C TRP A 54 1.71 4.55 -5.55
N ASP A 55 2.09 4.83 -6.81
CA ASP A 55 2.50 6.16 -7.23
C ASP A 55 1.32 7.14 -7.29
N SER A 56 1.17 7.94 -6.24
CA SER A 56 0.08 8.91 -6.08
C SER A 56 0.54 10.33 -6.41
N ASP A 57 -0.18 11.00 -7.32
CA ASP A 57 0.09 12.40 -7.70
C ASP A 57 -0.28 13.43 -6.62
N TRP A 58 -1.08 13.04 -5.64
CA TRP A 58 -1.67 13.97 -4.67
C TRP A 58 -0.89 14.06 -3.38
N THR A 59 0.02 13.11 -3.14
CA THR A 59 0.80 13.04 -1.90
C THR A 59 2.18 12.46 -2.14
N GLY A 60 3.19 13.12 -1.56
CA GLY A 60 4.54 12.56 -1.47
C GLY A 60 4.69 11.49 -0.39
N TYR A 61 3.63 11.17 0.36
CA TYR A 61 3.64 10.08 1.34
C TYR A 61 3.19 8.77 0.68
N ASN A 62 4.06 8.24 -0.18
CA ASN A 62 3.81 7.05 -0.99
C ASN A 62 5.05 6.15 -1.06
N VAL A 63 4.85 4.90 -1.46
CA VAL A 63 5.89 3.85 -1.43
C VAL A 63 7.11 4.17 -2.30
N LEU A 64 6.97 4.97 -3.36
CA LEU A 64 8.11 5.38 -4.19
C LEU A 64 9.07 6.34 -3.44
N LYS A 65 8.63 6.94 -2.33
CA LYS A 65 9.46 7.77 -1.46
C LYS A 65 10.09 6.98 -0.29
N SER A 66 9.89 5.67 -0.25
CA SER A 66 10.57 4.76 0.67
C SER A 66 11.81 4.13 0.02
N PRO A 67 12.73 3.50 0.78
CA PRO A 67 13.83 2.74 0.21
C PRO A 67 13.41 1.63 -0.75
N TYR A 68 12.17 1.12 -0.65
CA TYR A 68 11.65 0.14 -1.59
C TYR A 68 11.61 0.67 -3.04
N GLY A 69 11.19 1.92 -3.21
CA GLY A 69 11.22 2.64 -4.49
C GLY A 69 10.33 2.09 -5.62
N LYS A 70 9.57 1.01 -5.41
CA LYS A 70 8.71 0.39 -6.43
C LYS A 70 7.23 0.47 -6.05
N ASP A 71 6.37 0.39 -7.07
CA ASP A 71 4.91 0.45 -6.91
C ASP A 71 4.35 -0.95 -6.63
N ILE A 72 4.06 -1.22 -5.35
CA ILE A 72 3.51 -2.49 -4.85
C ILE A 72 2.15 -2.81 -5.49
N LEU A 73 1.29 -1.80 -5.66
CA LEU A 73 -0.01 -1.98 -6.29
C LEU A 73 0.16 -2.42 -7.74
N LYS A 74 1.08 -1.78 -8.48
CA LYS A 74 1.37 -2.17 -9.86
C LYS A 74 1.91 -3.59 -9.95
N GLU A 75 2.84 -3.97 -9.08
CA GLU A 75 3.39 -5.33 -9.07
C GLU A 75 2.30 -6.39 -8.84
N LEU A 76 1.37 -6.14 -7.90
CA LEU A 76 0.22 -7.01 -7.66
C LEU A 76 -0.78 -7.02 -8.82
N ALA A 77 -1.08 -5.87 -9.41
CA ALA A 77 -1.97 -5.79 -10.57
C ALA A 77 -1.40 -6.56 -11.77
N ASP A 78 -0.11 -6.42 -12.03
CA ASP A 78 0.57 -7.14 -13.11
C ASP A 78 0.57 -8.67 -12.84
N ALA A 79 0.80 -9.11 -11.59
CA ALA A 79 0.75 -10.52 -11.19
C ALA A 79 -0.67 -11.11 -11.28
N SER A 80 -1.67 -10.35 -10.85
CA SER A 80 -3.09 -10.69 -10.98
C SER A 80 -3.49 -10.85 -12.44
N HIS A 81 -3.12 -9.91 -13.32
CA HIS A 81 -3.43 -10.00 -14.75
C HIS A 81 -2.78 -11.20 -15.43
N ARG A 82 -1.56 -11.61 -15.04
CA ARG A 82 -0.89 -12.80 -15.60
C ARG A 82 -1.64 -14.11 -15.32
N ARG A 83 -2.45 -14.14 -14.26
CA ARG A 83 -3.11 -15.34 -13.75
C ARG A 83 -4.64 -15.28 -13.83
N ASP A 84 -5.20 -14.26 -14.49
CA ASP A 84 -6.64 -13.97 -14.51
C ASP A 84 -7.26 -13.95 -13.11
N PHE A 85 -6.54 -13.34 -12.16
CA PHE A 85 -6.86 -13.37 -10.74
C PHE A 85 -7.41 -12.02 -10.27
N GLY A 86 -8.48 -12.01 -9.46
CA GLY A 86 -9.11 -10.77 -9.02
C GLY A 86 -8.25 -9.93 -8.09
N LEU A 87 -8.19 -8.61 -8.31
CA LEU A 87 -7.55 -7.65 -7.41
C LEU A 87 -8.54 -6.58 -6.93
N GLY A 88 -8.88 -6.61 -5.65
CA GLY A 88 -9.65 -5.60 -4.95
C GLY A 88 -8.75 -4.58 -4.25
N LEU A 89 -9.23 -3.33 -4.14
CA LEU A 89 -8.50 -2.26 -3.46
C LEU A 89 -9.30 -1.74 -2.27
N TYR A 90 -8.70 -1.83 -1.08
CA TYR A 90 -9.16 -1.15 0.11
C TYR A 90 -8.42 0.17 0.29
N SER A 91 -9.18 1.26 0.40
CA SER A 91 -8.64 2.60 0.66
C SER A 91 -9.50 3.29 1.70
N SER A 92 -8.86 3.83 2.74
CA SER A 92 -9.59 4.58 3.74
C SER A 92 -9.85 6.02 3.31
N VAL A 93 -11.13 6.43 3.31
CA VAL A 93 -11.54 7.84 3.14
C VAL A 93 -10.93 8.72 4.24
N ARG A 94 -10.84 8.19 5.46
CA ARG A 94 -10.14 8.87 6.55
C ARG A 94 -8.66 8.81 6.24
N SER A 95 -8.09 9.97 6.00
CA SER A 95 -6.70 10.10 5.67
C SER A 95 -6.09 11.15 6.58
N MET A 96 -5.14 10.71 7.40
CA MET A 96 -4.34 11.63 8.20
C MET A 96 -3.42 12.48 7.30
N SER A 97 -3.15 12.06 6.06
CA SER A 97 -2.60 12.85 4.93
C SER A 97 -3.73 13.27 3.95
N ARG A 98 -3.63 14.38 3.20
CA ARG A 98 -4.74 14.85 2.31
C ARG A 98 -4.95 13.97 1.04
N SER A 99 -6.17 14.02 0.48
CA SER A 99 -6.75 13.54 -0.82
C SER A 99 -6.14 12.36 -1.63
N ILE A 100 -6.99 11.61 -2.34
CA ILE A 100 -6.67 10.32 -3.01
C ILE A 100 -7.04 10.34 -4.50
N ARG A 101 -6.15 9.87 -5.39
CA ARG A 101 -6.48 9.38 -6.74
C ARG A 101 -5.61 8.17 -7.08
N ILE A 102 -6.22 7.14 -7.65
CA ILE A 102 -5.55 5.93 -8.14
C ILE A 102 -5.43 6.05 -9.66
N ARG A 103 -4.24 5.83 -10.20
CA ARG A 103 -4.01 5.76 -11.66
C ARG A 103 -4.57 4.43 -12.17
N ARG A 104 -5.34 4.47 -13.26
CA ARG A 104 -5.76 3.28 -14.02
C ARG A 104 -4.72 2.98 -15.08
#